data_AF-A0A3Q2D9C2-F1
#
_entry.id   AF-A0A3Q2D9C2-F1
#
_cell.length_a   1.000
_cell.length_b   1.000
_cell.length_c   1.000
_cell.angle_alpha   90.00
_cell.angle_beta   90.00
_cell.angle_gamma   90.00
#
_symmetry.space_group_name_H-M   'P 1'
#
loop_
_entity.id
_entity.type
_entity.pdbx_description
1 polymer ?
#
loop_
_entity_poly.entity_id
_entity_poly.type
_entity_poly.pdbx_seq_one_letter_code
_entity_poly.pdbx_strand_id
1 'polypeptide(L)'
;NIQLTKHVIGLASVLVVLREEQFEDYGEGVDVDFSPSSPCPEEDSRTNGFSDLGSSLPSSGGHTPQKMQQLYNSDLLDIYCSQCCKKVNLLNDLEARLRNLKLFQANLGVFGSSRGSSTEDLFTDSIDSCDLDITEKVSFLEKKVTELESDSLANSDLKSKLKQENTHLVHRVHELEEQVRDAETKAAETLGEEMKRHREASSKMERDRNAEIDLLCCRVQQLEEENGEMTINVSRLKSQSEKLDQEKQRMTDKLEDTSLRLKDEVDLYRKIMDKLWHNRHEFQKEKEAMQELIDDLRRELEHLQLFKLEMEHPGKGKGLSEYNAKNRETEMELEVRRLKQENFKLRDQNDDLNAQILSLSLYEAKNLFSCHTKAQCLAAEIDNASRDEVQQEEINLRLRQYMDKIILAILDHNPSILEIKN
;
A
#
# COMPACT_ATOMS: atom_id res chain seq x y z
N ASN A 1 -23.35 9.06 84.97
CA ASN A 1 -23.01 7.81 84.27
C ASN A 1 -22.79 8.12 82.80
N ILE A 2 -21.60 8.63 82.43
CA ILE A 2 -20.44 7.86 81.92
C ILE A 2 -20.84 7.25 80.55
N GLN A 3 -20.59 7.88 79.39
CA GLN A 3 -19.33 8.20 78.71
C GLN A 3 -18.40 7.00 78.42
N LEU A 4 -18.07 6.82 77.14
CA LEU A 4 -16.97 6.04 76.56
C LEU A 4 -17.04 4.50 76.59
N THR A 5 -16.93 3.89 75.40
CA THR A 5 -15.93 2.87 74.95
C THR A 5 -16.52 2.13 73.73
N LYS A 6 -15.84 1.82 72.62
CA LYS A 6 -14.45 1.96 72.16
C LYS A 6 -14.46 1.82 70.64
N HIS A 7 -13.83 2.76 69.95
CA HIS A 7 -13.26 2.57 68.61
C HIS A 7 -12.20 1.45 68.67
N VAL A 8 -12.24 0.51 67.73
CA VAL A 8 -11.10 -0.36 67.43
C VAL A 8 -10.29 0.31 66.33
N ILE A 9 -9.19 0.93 66.76
CA ILE A 9 -8.04 1.28 65.93
C ILE A 9 -7.13 0.05 65.91
N GLY A 10 -6.77 -0.40 64.72
CA GLY A 10 -5.68 -1.33 64.47
C GLY A 10 -4.84 -0.81 63.31
N LEU A 11 -3.80 -0.04 63.67
CA LEU A 11 -2.72 0.47 62.82
C LEU A 11 -1.97 -0.70 62.15
N ALA A 12 -1.80 -0.68 60.83
CA ALA A 12 -0.60 -0.22 60.12
C ALA A 12 0.68 -1.02 60.39
N SER A 13 1.14 -1.75 59.37
CA SER A 13 2.53 -2.11 59.05
C SER A 13 2.54 -2.45 57.57
N VAL A 14 2.83 -1.50 56.68
CA VAL A 14 4.17 -1.27 56.08
C VAL A 14 4.75 -2.56 55.51
N LEU A 15 4.56 -2.77 54.20
CA LEU A 15 5.60 -3.34 53.35
C LEU A 15 5.40 -2.85 51.92
N VAL A 16 6.14 -1.79 51.58
CA VAL A 16 6.44 -1.40 50.20
C VAL A 16 7.53 -2.36 49.73
N VAL A 17 7.25 -3.16 48.68
CA VAL A 17 8.29 -3.80 47.87
C VAL A 17 7.93 -3.60 46.40
N LEU A 18 8.95 -3.14 45.68
CA LEU A 18 8.99 -2.69 44.29
C LEU A 18 8.22 -3.58 43.31
N ARG A 19 7.47 -2.96 42.40
CA ARG A 19 7.04 -3.59 41.15
C ARG A 19 7.88 -3.00 40.03
N GLU A 20 8.98 -3.69 39.72
CA GLU A 20 9.86 -3.40 38.60
C GLU A 20 9.14 -3.60 37.27
N GLU A 21 9.43 -2.72 36.32
CA GLU A 21 9.02 -2.76 34.92
C GLU A 21 9.86 -3.83 34.20
N GLN A 22 9.20 -4.86 33.67
CA GLN A 22 9.82 -5.78 32.71
C GLN A 22 9.64 -5.21 31.30
N PHE A 23 10.74 -4.78 30.70
CA PHE A 23 10.85 -4.59 29.25
C PHE A 23 11.19 -5.95 28.62
N GLU A 24 10.38 -6.42 27.68
CA GLU A 24 10.74 -7.50 26.77
C GLU A 24 11.52 -6.92 25.58
N ASP A 25 12.79 -7.30 25.50
CA ASP A 25 13.67 -7.13 24.35
C ASP A 25 13.50 -8.35 23.43
N TYR A 26 13.12 -8.12 22.17
CA TYR A 26 13.19 -9.11 21.11
C TYR A 26 14.07 -8.57 19.98
N GLY A 27 15.38 -8.75 20.14
CA GLY A 27 16.22 -9.60 19.29
C GLY A 27 16.20 -9.36 17.77
N GLU A 28 17.38 -8.96 17.26
CA GLU A 28 17.81 -8.95 15.86
C GLU A 28 17.51 -10.24 15.07
N GLY A 29 17.18 -10.08 13.79
CA GLY A 29 16.97 -11.16 12.83
C GLY A 29 17.25 -10.74 11.39
N VAL A 30 18.55 -10.60 11.08
CA VAL A 30 19.28 -10.98 9.84
C VAL A 30 18.64 -10.72 8.46
N ASP A 31 19.35 -9.89 7.68
CA ASP A 31 19.29 -9.71 6.22
C ASP A 31 19.32 -11.04 5.45
N VAL A 32 18.39 -11.20 4.51
CA VAL A 32 18.55 -12.16 3.40
C VAL A 32 18.11 -11.49 2.10
N ASP A 33 19.12 -11.09 1.32
CA ASP A 33 19.05 -10.82 -0.11
C ASP A 33 18.60 -12.07 -0.88
N PHE A 34 17.56 -11.97 -1.71
CA PHE A 34 17.42 -12.83 -2.89
C PHE A 34 16.69 -12.14 -4.05
N SER A 35 17.40 -12.07 -5.17
CA SER A 35 16.88 -12.01 -6.54
C SER A 35 18.01 -12.51 -7.45
N PRO A 36 17.78 -12.95 -8.72
CA PRO A 36 16.56 -13.41 -9.39
C PRO A 36 16.77 -14.72 -10.20
N SER A 37 15.71 -15.43 -10.64
CA SER A 37 15.75 -16.27 -11.85
C SER A 37 14.35 -16.52 -12.45
N SER A 38 14.24 -16.38 -13.76
CA SER A 38 13.10 -16.61 -14.69
C SER A 38 13.51 -17.74 -15.66
N PRO A 39 12.61 -18.53 -16.33
CA PRO A 39 11.87 -18.11 -17.54
C PRO A 39 10.45 -18.71 -17.80
N CYS A 40 9.55 -17.84 -18.31
CA CYS A 40 8.56 -17.91 -19.42
C CYS A 40 8.08 -19.27 -20.03
N PRO A 41 6.89 -19.35 -20.73
CA PRO A 41 6.38 -18.32 -21.68
C PRO A 41 4.85 -18.07 -21.82
N GLU A 42 4.54 -16.89 -22.39
CA GLU A 42 3.47 -16.47 -23.34
C GLU A 42 1.98 -16.68 -22.96
N GLU A 43 1.06 -15.71 -23.10
CA GLU A 43 0.76 -14.89 -24.29
C GLU A 43 0.17 -13.50 -23.94
N ASP A 44 0.35 -12.57 -24.87
CA ASP A 44 -0.05 -11.17 -24.90
C ASP A 44 -1.56 -10.89 -24.70
N SER A 45 -1.89 -9.77 -24.03
CA SER A 45 -2.78 -8.72 -24.57
C SER A 45 -3.00 -7.57 -23.60
N ARG A 46 -2.16 -6.53 -23.76
CA ARG A 46 -2.51 -5.10 -23.89
C ARG A 46 -3.33 -4.39 -22.80
N THR A 47 -2.79 -3.20 -22.50
CA THR A 47 -3.42 -1.90 -22.21
C THR A 47 -3.70 -1.49 -20.76
N ASN A 48 -2.84 -0.57 -20.31
CA ASN A 48 -3.12 0.70 -19.61
C ASN A 48 -4.18 0.74 -18.50
N GLY A 49 -3.74 1.13 -17.30
CA GLY A 49 -4.64 1.64 -16.27
C GLY A 49 -3.93 2.06 -14.99
N PHE A 50 -3.21 3.18 -15.05
CA PHE A 50 -2.91 4.00 -13.87
C PHE A 50 -4.22 4.34 -13.14
N SER A 51 -4.33 4.07 -11.84
CA SER A 51 -4.36 5.12 -10.82
C SER A 51 -4.93 4.67 -9.48
N ASP A 52 -4.22 5.17 -8.48
CA ASP A 52 -4.47 5.24 -7.05
C ASP A 52 -5.88 5.58 -6.60
N LEU A 53 -6.15 5.05 -5.41
CA LEU A 53 -7.14 5.46 -4.45
C LEU A 53 -6.91 6.91 -4.01
N GLY A 54 -7.95 7.73 -4.05
CA GLY A 54 -7.89 9.13 -3.61
C GLY A 54 -9.25 9.70 -3.28
N SER A 55 -9.68 9.47 -2.05
CA SER A 55 -10.85 10.04 -1.37
C SER A 55 -10.88 11.58 -1.39
N SER A 56 -12.07 12.18 -1.54
CA SER A 56 -12.50 13.38 -0.78
C SER A 56 -14.02 13.61 -0.86
N LEU A 57 -14.57 14.01 0.29
CA LEU A 57 -15.97 14.15 0.69
C LEU A 57 -16.77 15.29 0.01
N PRO A 58 -18.12 15.28 0.08
CA PRO A 58 -18.96 16.38 -0.39
C PRO A 58 -19.20 17.43 0.72
N SER A 59 -19.40 18.70 0.34
CA SER A 59 -19.92 19.73 1.24
C SER A 59 -21.02 20.58 0.58
N SER A 60 -21.95 20.97 1.44
CA SER A 60 -23.29 21.52 1.21
C SER A 60 -23.32 22.94 0.65
N GLY A 61 -24.42 23.29 -0.05
CA GLY A 61 -24.79 24.68 -0.37
C GLY A 61 -25.80 24.76 -1.51
N GLY A 62 -27.06 25.06 -1.20
CA GLY A 62 -28.22 24.80 -2.06
C GLY A 62 -28.46 25.79 -3.20
N HIS A 63 -29.29 25.37 -4.16
CA HIS A 63 -30.21 26.20 -4.95
C HIS A 63 -31.35 25.30 -5.50
N THR A 64 -32.51 25.91 -5.62
CA THR A 64 -33.87 25.38 -5.88
C THR A 64 -34.07 24.70 -7.26
N PRO A 65 -35.17 23.94 -7.45
CA PRO A 65 -35.28 22.92 -8.49
C PRO A 65 -35.85 23.49 -9.79
N GLN A 66 -35.24 23.13 -10.92
CA GLN A 66 -35.88 23.30 -12.23
C GLN A 66 -35.69 22.05 -13.09
N LYS A 67 -36.85 21.51 -13.50
CA LYS A 67 -37.09 20.64 -14.66
C LYS A 67 -36.81 19.16 -14.48
N MET A 68 -37.64 18.56 -13.62
CA MET A 68 -38.13 17.19 -13.79
C MET A 68 -39.17 17.19 -14.93
N GLN A 69 -38.73 17.04 -16.18
CA GLN A 69 -39.51 16.39 -17.23
C GLN A 69 -38.60 16.08 -18.42
N GLN A 70 -38.74 14.86 -18.95
CA GLN A 70 -38.02 14.28 -20.10
C GLN A 70 -36.72 13.53 -19.76
N LEU A 71 -36.87 12.38 -19.09
CA LEU A 71 -36.11 11.14 -19.35
C LEU A 71 -36.74 9.97 -18.54
N TYR A 72 -38.07 9.87 -18.57
CA TYR A 72 -38.78 8.63 -18.26
C TYR A 72 -39.52 8.27 -19.53
N ASN A 73 -38.86 7.49 -20.39
CA ASN A 73 -39.40 6.65 -21.45
C ASN A 73 -38.25 6.25 -22.39
N SER A 74 -37.35 5.42 -21.90
CA SER A 74 -36.67 4.43 -22.74
C SER A 74 -36.16 3.33 -21.81
N ASP A 75 -36.65 2.13 -22.04
CA ASP A 75 -36.03 0.87 -21.65
C ASP A 75 -36.16 0.48 -20.18
N LEU A 76 -37.39 0.04 -19.87
CA LEU A 76 -37.66 -1.23 -19.20
C LEU A 76 -36.38 -2.00 -18.82
N LEU A 77 -36.03 -1.98 -17.53
CA LEU A 77 -34.98 -2.82 -16.96
C LEU A 77 -35.46 -4.28 -17.00
N ASP A 78 -35.36 -4.89 -18.17
CA ASP A 78 -35.65 -6.28 -18.42
C ASP A 78 -34.47 -7.12 -17.88
N ILE A 79 -34.42 -7.28 -16.56
CA ILE A 79 -33.58 -8.29 -15.90
C ILE A 79 -34.22 -9.64 -16.20
N TYR A 80 -34.01 -10.14 -17.40
CA TYR A 80 -34.39 -11.50 -17.75
C TYR A 80 -33.44 -12.48 -17.07
N CYS A 81 -33.96 -13.22 -16.09
CA CYS A 81 -33.39 -14.53 -15.79
C CYS A 81 -33.42 -15.36 -17.09
N SER A 82 -32.28 -15.96 -17.47
CA SER A 82 -32.16 -16.75 -18.70
C SER A 82 -33.11 -17.96 -18.74
N GLN A 83 -33.61 -18.41 -17.58
CA GLN A 83 -34.69 -19.40 -17.47
C GLN A 83 -36.09 -18.80 -17.66
N CYS A 84 -36.32 -17.52 -17.31
CA CYS A 84 -37.58 -16.82 -17.55
C CYS A 84 -37.78 -16.51 -19.04
N CYS A 85 -36.73 -16.05 -19.75
CA CYS A 85 -36.79 -15.86 -21.22
C CYS A 85 -37.17 -17.15 -21.96
N LYS A 86 -36.58 -18.29 -21.57
CA LYS A 86 -36.89 -19.59 -22.17
C LYS A 86 -38.35 -20.01 -21.95
N LYS A 87 -38.90 -19.75 -20.77
CA LYS A 87 -40.32 -20.01 -20.47
C LYS A 87 -41.26 -19.08 -21.23
N VAL A 88 -40.93 -17.80 -21.33
CA VAL A 88 -41.73 -16.82 -22.10
C VAL A 88 -41.74 -17.17 -23.59
N ASN A 89 -40.60 -17.55 -24.15
CA ASN A 89 -40.52 -17.99 -25.55
C ASN A 89 -41.30 -19.29 -25.80
N LEU A 90 -41.26 -20.24 -24.85
CA LEU A 90 -42.07 -21.46 -24.93
C LEU A 90 -43.58 -21.15 -24.85
N LEU A 91 -43.99 -20.21 -23.99
CA LEU A 91 -45.39 -19.78 -23.89
C LEU A 91 -45.85 -19.09 -25.18
N ASN A 92 -45.02 -18.24 -25.76
CA ASN A 92 -45.31 -17.58 -27.04
C ASN A 92 -45.41 -18.59 -28.20
N ASP A 93 -44.54 -19.62 -28.23
CA ASP A 93 -44.61 -20.70 -29.23
C ASP A 93 -45.90 -21.54 -29.06
N LEU A 94 -46.26 -21.88 -27.82
CA LEU A 94 -47.51 -22.58 -27.52
C LEU A 94 -48.75 -21.76 -27.89
N GLU A 95 -48.72 -20.44 -27.66
CA GLU A 95 -49.79 -19.53 -28.07
C GLU A 95 -49.93 -19.45 -29.60
N ALA A 96 -48.81 -19.38 -30.33
CA ALA A 96 -48.81 -19.42 -31.79
C ALA A 96 -49.35 -20.75 -32.34
N ARG A 97 -49.02 -21.88 -31.69
CA ARG A 97 -49.55 -23.20 -32.06
C ARG A 97 -51.04 -23.33 -31.77
N LEU A 98 -51.52 -22.79 -30.65
CA LEU A 98 -52.96 -22.72 -30.32
C LEU A 98 -53.76 -21.85 -31.30
N ARG A 99 -53.20 -20.70 -31.73
CA ARG A 99 -53.84 -19.86 -32.76
C ARG A 99 -53.93 -20.58 -34.10
N ASN A 100 -52.89 -21.31 -34.51
CA ASN A 100 -52.92 -22.14 -35.71
C ASN A 100 -53.94 -23.30 -35.61
N LEU A 101 -54.03 -23.96 -34.46
CA LEU A 101 -55.02 -25.03 -34.24
C LEU A 101 -56.46 -24.51 -34.31
N LYS A 102 -56.74 -23.32 -33.76
CA LYS A 102 -58.05 -22.66 -33.88
C LYS A 102 -58.41 -22.32 -35.34
N LEU A 103 -57.43 -21.95 -36.16
CA LEU A 103 -57.64 -21.70 -37.60
C LEU A 103 -57.90 -23.00 -38.39
N PHE A 104 -57.26 -24.11 -38.02
CA PHE A 104 -57.56 -25.43 -38.59
C PHE A 104 -58.94 -25.95 -38.19
N GLN A 105 -59.38 -25.70 -36.95
CA GLN A 105 -60.70 -26.09 -36.47
C GLN A 105 -61.83 -25.26 -37.12
N ALA A 106 -61.57 -23.99 -37.45
CA ALA A 106 -62.49 -23.13 -38.20
C ALA A 106 -62.62 -23.53 -39.69
N ASN A 107 -61.56 -24.08 -40.29
CA ASN A 107 -61.57 -24.52 -41.70
C ASN A 107 -62.19 -25.91 -41.93
N LEU A 108 -62.31 -26.76 -40.90
CA LEU A 108 -63.01 -28.06 -41.03
C LEU A 108 -64.53 -27.98 -40.83
N GLY A 109 -65.08 -26.83 -40.43
CA GLY A 109 -66.51 -26.66 -40.17
C GLY A 109 -67.40 -26.38 -41.38
N VAL A 110 -66.87 -26.37 -42.62
CA VAL A 110 -67.58 -25.87 -43.81
C VAL A 110 -67.66 -26.90 -44.97
N PHE A 111 -67.44 -28.19 -44.72
CA PHE A 111 -67.63 -29.23 -45.75
C PHE A 111 -68.44 -30.44 -45.25
N GLY A 112 -69.66 -30.59 -45.77
CA GLY A 112 -70.56 -31.76 -45.64
C GLY A 112 -71.92 -31.38 -45.05
N SER A 113 -73.07 -31.43 -45.73
CA SER A 113 -73.49 -32.32 -46.82
C SER A 113 -74.57 -31.70 -47.72
N SER A 114 -74.51 -32.09 -49.00
CA SER A 114 -75.44 -31.83 -50.09
C SER A 114 -75.97 -33.18 -50.62
N ARG A 115 -77.20 -33.19 -51.17
CA ARG A 115 -77.99 -34.29 -51.82
C ARG A 115 -78.75 -35.20 -50.84
N GLY A 116 -80.02 -35.58 -51.02
CA GLY A 116 -80.95 -35.53 -52.16
C GLY A 116 -81.65 -36.91 -52.34
N SER A 117 -82.87 -36.92 -52.93
CA SER A 117 -83.71 -38.07 -53.37
C SER A 117 -84.74 -38.56 -52.34
N SER A 118 -86.07 -38.39 -52.49
CA SER A 118 -87.00 -38.69 -53.60
C SER A 118 -87.06 -40.20 -53.92
N THR A 119 -88.17 -40.84 -53.56
CA THR A 119 -88.98 -41.74 -54.42
C THR A 119 -90.37 -41.93 -53.79
N GLU A 120 -91.34 -41.30 -54.43
CA GLU A 120 -92.76 -41.64 -54.39
C GLU A 120 -93.00 -42.97 -55.13
N ASP A 121 -94.03 -43.68 -54.68
CA ASP A 121 -95.03 -44.38 -55.49
C ASP A 121 -94.61 -45.48 -56.49
N LEU A 122 -95.07 -46.71 -56.25
CA LEU A 122 -95.56 -47.63 -57.30
C LEU A 122 -96.59 -48.60 -56.68
N PHE A 123 -97.81 -48.10 -56.45
CA PHE A 123 -98.98 -48.93 -56.70
C PHE A 123 -99.22 -48.96 -58.22
N THR A 124 -98.89 -50.06 -58.88
CA THR A 124 -99.44 -50.44 -60.20
C THR A 124 -99.00 -51.89 -60.47
N ASP A 125 -99.89 -52.86 -60.34
CA ASP A 125 -100.88 -53.27 -61.34
C ASP A 125 -100.34 -54.44 -62.17
N SER A 126 -100.86 -55.65 -61.91
CA SER A 126 -101.10 -56.62 -62.97
C SER A 126 -101.96 -57.76 -62.42
N ILE A 127 -103.27 -57.53 -62.42
CA ILE A 127 -104.22 -58.61 -62.62
C ILE A 127 -104.01 -59.05 -64.07
N ASP A 128 -103.22 -60.10 -64.29
CA ASP A 128 -103.30 -60.86 -65.53
C ASP A 128 -104.07 -62.16 -65.26
N SER A 129 -105.34 -62.07 -65.61
CA SER A 129 -106.32 -63.13 -65.68
C SER A 129 -106.00 -64.00 -66.90
N CYS A 130 -105.46 -65.19 -66.67
CA CYS A 130 -105.54 -66.28 -67.65
C CYS A 130 -106.33 -67.45 -67.02
N ASP A 131 -107.30 -67.97 -67.78
CA ASP A 131 -108.16 -69.10 -67.43
C ASP A 131 -107.35 -70.38 -67.16
N LEU A 132 -106.88 -70.52 -65.93
CA LEU A 132 -106.49 -71.81 -65.39
C LEU A 132 -107.77 -72.61 -65.07
N ASP A 133 -107.82 -73.87 -65.51
CA ASP A 133 -108.80 -74.87 -65.07
C ASP A 133 -108.85 -74.88 -63.54
N ILE A 134 -110.02 -75.13 -62.94
CA ILE A 134 -110.19 -75.03 -61.47
C ILE A 134 -109.13 -75.88 -60.74
N THR A 135 -108.76 -77.03 -61.32
CA THR A 135 -107.70 -77.92 -60.84
C THR A 135 -106.31 -77.27 -60.85
N GLU A 136 -105.98 -76.51 -61.89
CA GLU A 136 -104.70 -75.81 -62.04
C GLU A 136 -104.65 -74.56 -61.14
N LYS A 137 -105.77 -73.84 -60.97
CA LYS A 137 -105.90 -72.78 -59.96
C LYS A 137 -105.73 -73.32 -58.54
N VAL A 138 -106.32 -74.49 -58.25
CA VAL A 138 -106.14 -75.17 -56.96
C VAL A 138 -104.69 -75.61 -56.77
N SER A 139 -104.05 -76.23 -57.77
CA SER A 139 -102.64 -76.63 -57.68
C SER A 139 -101.68 -75.44 -57.55
N PHE A 140 -101.97 -74.32 -58.23
CA PHE A 140 -101.25 -73.07 -58.08
C PHE A 140 -101.44 -72.46 -56.69
N LEU A 141 -102.66 -72.47 -56.16
CA LEU A 141 -102.97 -72.03 -54.80
C LEU A 141 -102.31 -72.94 -53.76
N GLU A 142 -102.32 -74.26 -53.93
CA GLU A 142 -101.61 -75.21 -53.07
C GLU A 142 -100.11 -74.93 -53.08
N LYS A 143 -99.51 -74.74 -54.26
CA LYS A 143 -98.10 -74.37 -54.37
C LYS A 143 -97.81 -73.03 -53.68
N LYS A 144 -98.67 -72.03 -53.87
CA LYS A 144 -98.55 -70.73 -53.20
C LYS A 144 -98.73 -70.85 -51.69
N VAL A 145 -99.63 -71.71 -51.21
CA VAL A 145 -99.79 -72.01 -49.79
C VAL A 145 -98.53 -72.67 -49.25
N THR A 146 -97.96 -73.68 -49.94
CA THR A 146 -96.71 -74.32 -49.51
C THR A 146 -95.51 -73.36 -49.53
N GLU A 147 -95.45 -72.44 -50.50
CA GLU A 147 -94.42 -71.40 -50.59
C GLU A 147 -94.59 -70.40 -49.44
N LEU A 148 -95.82 -69.96 -49.15
CA LEU A 148 -96.12 -69.08 -48.00
C LEU A 148 -95.86 -69.76 -46.66
N GLU A 149 -96.12 -71.06 -46.54
CA GLU A 149 -95.81 -71.86 -45.35
C GLU A 149 -94.29 -71.98 -45.17
N SER A 150 -93.56 -72.26 -46.25
CA SER A 150 -92.09 -72.27 -46.26
C SER A 150 -91.50 -70.90 -45.91
N ASP A 151 -92.02 -69.82 -46.49
CA ASP A 151 -91.61 -68.44 -46.20
C ASP A 151 -91.96 -68.03 -44.77
N SER A 152 -93.12 -68.45 -44.27
CA SER A 152 -93.53 -68.26 -42.86
C SER A 152 -92.55 -68.94 -41.91
N LEU A 153 -92.12 -70.17 -42.21
CA LEU A 153 -91.12 -70.90 -41.43
C LEU A 153 -89.74 -70.23 -41.49
N ALA A 154 -89.25 -69.88 -42.69
CA ALA A 154 -87.97 -69.19 -42.86
C ALA A 154 -87.96 -67.80 -42.19
N ASN A 155 -89.08 -67.08 -42.23
CA ASN A 155 -89.24 -65.80 -41.55
C ASN A 155 -89.31 -65.97 -40.02
N SER A 156 -89.95 -67.04 -39.52
CA SER A 156 -89.93 -67.40 -38.10
C SER A 156 -88.50 -67.68 -37.61
N ASP A 157 -87.71 -68.44 -38.39
CA ASP A 157 -86.30 -68.72 -38.08
C ASP A 157 -85.44 -67.47 -38.11
N LEU A 158 -85.60 -66.61 -39.13
CA LEU A 158 -84.90 -65.33 -39.22
C LEU A 158 -85.26 -64.43 -38.03
N LYS A 159 -86.54 -64.35 -37.67
CA LYS A 159 -87.02 -63.61 -36.50
C LYS A 159 -86.40 -64.16 -35.21
N SER A 160 -86.23 -65.47 -35.08
CA SER A 160 -85.60 -66.09 -33.91
C SER A 160 -84.10 -65.73 -33.82
N LYS A 161 -83.38 -65.77 -34.95
CA LYS A 161 -81.96 -65.40 -35.03
C LYS A 161 -81.74 -63.92 -34.75
N LEU A 162 -82.52 -63.04 -35.38
CA LEU A 162 -82.49 -61.60 -35.10
C LEU A 162 -82.80 -61.31 -33.63
N LYS A 163 -83.74 -62.04 -33.02
CA LYS A 163 -84.02 -61.90 -31.58
C LYS A 163 -82.82 -62.31 -30.73
N GLN A 164 -82.15 -63.42 -31.06
CA GLN A 164 -80.94 -63.87 -30.36
C GLN A 164 -79.78 -62.87 -30.54
N GLU A 165 -79.50 -62.43 -31.76
CA GLU A 165 -78.46 -61.43 -32.05
C GLU A 165 -78.77 -60.11 -31.34
N ASN A 166 -80.02 -59.66 -31.34
CA ASN A 166 -80.43 -58.46 -30.62
C ASN A 166 -80.18 -58.61 -29.11
N THR A 167 -80.55 -59.74 -28.49
CA THR A 167 -80.23 -59.99 -27.07
C THR A 167 -78.72 -59.98 -26.80
N HIS A 168 -77.91 -60.57 -27.68
CA HIS A 168 -76.46 -60.57 -27.54
C HIS A 168 -75.88 -59.16 -27.67
N LEU A 169 -76.32 -58.37 -28.67
CA LEU A 169 -75.91 -56.98 -28.84
C LEU A 169 -76.31 -56.13 -27.63
N VAL A 170 -77.51 -56.32 -27.08
CA VAL A 170 -77.97 -55.64 -25.86
C VAL A 170 -77.05 -55.98 -24.69
N HIS A 171 -76.70 -57.25 -24.47
CA HIS A 171 -75.73 -57.62 -23.43
C HIS A 171 -74.36 -56.98 -23.66
N ARG A 172 -73.88 -56.97 -24.92
CA ARG A 172 -72.60 -56.36 -25.27
C ARG A 172 -72.59 -54.85 -25.05
N VAL A 173 -73.69 -54.16 -25.35
CA VAL A 173 -73.84 -52.72 -25.07
C VAL A 173 -73.79 -52.46 -23.57
N HIS A 174 -74.56 -53.21 -22.75
CA HIS A 174 -74.52 -53.04 -21.30
C HIS A 174 -73.12 -53.29 -20.71
N GLU A 175 -72.41 -54.30 -21.20
CA GLU A 175 -71.03 -54.60 -20.79
C GLU A 175 -70.08 -53.44 -21.14
N LEU A 176 -70.18 -52.90 -22.35
CA LEU A 176 -69.37 -51.75 -22.77
C LEU A 176 -69.72 -50.47 -21.99
N GLU A 177 -70.99 -50.22 -21.72
CA GLU A 177 -71.43 -49.11 -20.89
C GLU A 177 -70.91 -49.23 -19.46
N GLU A 178 -70.89 -50.43 -18.88
CA GLU A 178 -70.30 -50.69 -17.57
C GLU A 178 -68.79 -50.47 -17.59
N GLN A 179 -68.09 -50.95 -18.63
CA GLN A 179 -66.66 -50.70 -18.80
C GLN A 179 -66.34 -49.19 -18.93
N VAL A 180 -67.16 -48.42 -19.65
CA VAL A 180 -67.00 -46.97 -19.75
C VAL A 180 -67.25 -46.31 -18.40
N ARG A 181 -68.33 -46.66 -17.70
CA ARG A 181 -68.62 -46.14 -16.35
C ARG A 181 -67.48 -46.44 -15.38
N ASP A 182 -66.94 -47.66 -15.39
CA ASP A 182 -65.80 -48.06 -14.57
C ASP A 182 -64.51 -47.33 -14.95
N ALA A 183 -64.30 -47.04 -16.23
CA ALA A 183 -63.16 -46.26 -16.69
C ALA A 183 -63.29 -44.79 -16.28
N GLU A 184 -64.49 -44.21 -16.35
CA GLU A 184 -64.79 -42.85 -15.93
C GLU A 184 -64.63 -42.67 -14.42
N THR A 185 -65.12 -43.62 -13.60
CA THR A 185 -64.95 -43.60 -12.14
C THR A 185 -63.47 -43.71 -11.76
N LYS A 186 -62.73 -44.65 -12.34
CA LYS A 186 -61.27 -44.79 -12.13
C LYS A 186 -60.50 -43.53 -12.56
N ALA A 187 -60.85 -42.93 -13.69
CA ALA A 187 -60.23 -41.68 -14.15
C ALA A 187 -60.54 -40.51 -13.21
N ALA A 188 -61.77 -40.42 -12.69
CA ALA A 188 -62.16 -39.39 -11.74
C ALA A 188 -61.45 -39.57 -10.37
N GLU A 189 -61.35 -40.80 -9.88
CA GLU A 189 -60.62 -41.14 -8.64
C GLU A 189 -59.13 -40.78 -8.76
N THR A 190 -58.47 -41.24 -9.83
CA THR A 190 -57.05 -40.94 -10.07
C THR A 190 -56.78 -39.44 -10.22
N LEU A 191 -57.65 -38.70 -10.93
CA LEU A 191 -57.56 -37.25 -11.01
C LEU A 191 -57.74 -36.59 -9.63
N GLY A 192 -58.69 -37.06 -8.83
CA GLY A 192 -58.92 -36.59 -7.46
C GLY A 192 -57.70 -36.80 -6.56
N GLU A 193 -57.07 -37.97 -6.65
CA GLU A 193 -55.84 -38.31 -5.92
C GLU A 193 -54.65 -37.46 -6.35
N GLU A 194 -54.46 -37.25 -7.66
CA GLU A 194 -53.40 -36.37 -8.19
C GLU A 194 -53.61 -34.92 -7.74
N MET A 195 -54.84 -34.41 -7.80
CA MET A 195 -55.17 -33.06 -7.31
C MET A 195 -54.92 -32.93 -5.81
N LYS A 196 -55.24 -33.97 -5.02
CA LYS A 196 -54.95 -34.01 -3.58
C LYS A 196 -53.44 -33.99 -3.33
N ARG A 197 -52.67 -34.84 -4.01
CA ARG A 197 -51.19 -34.87 -3.91
C ARG A 197 -50.56 -33.54 -4.28
N HIS A 198 -51.00 -32.90 -5.37
CA HIS A 198 -50.52 -31.58 -5.78
C HIS A 198 -50.82 -30.50 -4.74
N ARG A 199 -52.03 -30.54 -4.15
CA ARG A 199 -52.41 -29.60 -3.09
C ARG A 199 -51.52 -29.77 -1.86
N GLU A 200 -51.31 -31.00 -1.42
CA GLU A 200 -50.47 -31.32 -0.25
C GLU A 200 -49.01 -30.91 -0.47
N ALA A 201 -48.45 -31.21 -1.65
CA ALA A 201 -47.10 -30.79 -2.03
C ALA A 201 -46.95 -29.27 -2.06
N SER A 202 -47.94 -28.56 -2.63
CA SER A 202 -47.94 -27.09 -2.67
C SER A 202 -48.02 -26.49 -1.26
N SER A 203 -48.91 -27.00 -0.40
CA SER A 203 -49.00 -26.54 0.99
C SER A 203 -47.74 -26.87 1.80
N LYS A 204 -47.04 -27.96 1.49
CA LYS A 204 -45.75 -28.27 2.10
C LYS A 204 -44.69 -27.26 1.68
N MET A 205 -44.55 -27.01 0.39
CA MET A 205 -43.60 -26.02 -0.13
C MET A 205 -43.87 -24.61 0.42
N GLU A 206 -45.14 -24.22 0.56
CA GLU A 206 -45.50 -22.93 1.16
C GLU A 206 -45.08 -22.85 2.64
N ARG A 207 -45.30 -23.91 3.42
CA ARG A 207 -44.84 -23.99 4.81
C ARG A 207 -43.31 -23.93 4.92
N ASP A 208 -42.60 -24.67 4.07
CA ASP A 208 -41.14 -24.70 4.07
C ASP A 208 -40.56 -23.32 3.70
N ARG A 209 -41.15 -22.63 2.71
CA ARG A 209 -40.79 -21.25 2.36
C ARG A 209 -41.07 -20.25 3.47
N ASN A 210 -42.22 -20.34 4.12
CA ASN A 210 -42.55 -19.44 5.23
C ASN A 210 -41.58 -19.65 6.41
N ALA A 211 -41.20 -20.90 6.71
CA ALA A 211 -40.20 -21.19 7.73
C ALA A 211 -38.81 -20.62 7.38
N GLU A 212 -38.42 -20.66 6.10
CA GLU A 212 -37.17 -20.03 5.63
C GLU A 212 -37.24 -18.50 5.73
N ILE A 213 -38.37 -17.89 5.38
CA ILE A 213 -38.61 -16.45 5.56
C ILE A 213 -38.49 -16.08 7.03
N ASP A 214 -39.13 -16.82 7.94
CA ASP A 214 -39.08 -16.54 9.38
C ASP A 214 -37.65 -16.64 9.93
N LEU A 215 -36.88 -17.66 9.52
CA LEU A 215 -35.48 -17.81 9.90
C LEU A 215 -34.63 -16.62 9.43
N LEU A 216 -34.81 -16.20 8.18
CA LEU A 216 -34.10 -15.05 7.61
C LEU A 216 -34.51 -13.75 8.31
N CYS A 217 -35.79 -13.55 8.61
CA CYS A 217 -36.30 -12.41 9.38
C CYS A 217 -35.66 -12.34 10.77
N CYS A 218 -35.61 -13.46 11.50
CA CYS A 218 -34.92 -13.52 12.80
C CYS A 218 -33.43 -13.20 12.67
N ARG A 219 -32.76 -13.70 11.62
CA ARG A 219 -31.34 -13.42 11.39
C ARG A 219 -31.08 -11.95 11.10
N VAL A 220 -31.94 -11.32 10.29
CA VAL A 220 -31.86 -9.88 9.99
C VAL A 220 -32.06 -9.07 11.26
N GLN A 221 -33.10 -9.38 12.05
CA GLN A 221 -33.36 -8.68 13.31
C GLN A 221 -32.16 -8.77 14.27
N GLN A 222 -31.55 -9.95 14.41
CA GLN A 222 -30.37 -10.12 15.25
C GLN A 222 -29.20 -9.25 14.78
N LEU A 223 -28.94 -9.20 13.47
CA LEU A 223 -27.88 -8.38 12.90
C LEU A 223 -28.16 -6.88 13.08
N GLU A 224 -29.43 -6.45 12.97
CA GLU A 224 -29.85 -5.07 13.23
C GLU A 224 -29.64 -4.68 14.70
N GLU A 225 -29.96 -5.57 15.64
CA GLU A 225 -29.71 -5.40 17.07
C GLU A 225 -28.21 -5.29 17.37
N GLU A 226 -27.40 -6.23 16.88
CA GLU A 226 -25.94 -6.23 17.01
C GLU A 226 -25.32 -4.94 16.43
N ASN A 227 -25.77 -4.51 15.25
CA ASN A 227 -25.29 -3.27 14.62
C ASN A 227 -25.72 -2.01 15.40
N GLY A 228 -26.92 -2.03 15.99
CA GLY A 228 -27.40 -0.98 16.90
C GLY A 228 -26.52 -0.86 18.14
N GLU A 229 -26.19 -1.99 18.78
CA GLU A 229 -25.28 -2.03 19.92
C GLU A 229 -23.88 -1.52 19.57
N MET A 230 -23.34 -1.93 18.42
CA MET A 230 -22.06 -1.45 17.92
C MET A 230 -22.07 0.06 17.67
N THR A 231 -23.15 0.59 17.10
CA THR A 231 -23.33 2.04 16.88
C THR A 231 -23.32 2.83 18.19
N ILE A 232 -23.98 2.33 19.23
CA ILE A 232 -23.96 2.92 20.57
C ILE A 232 -22.55 2.87 21.16
N ASN A 233 -21.86 1.74 21.05
CA ASN A 233 -20.49 1.58 21.54
C ASN A 233 -19.50 2.53 20.86
N VAL A 234 -19.58 2.67 19.54
CA VAL A 234 -18.77 3.62 18.76
C VAL A 234 -19.02 5.05 19.25
N SER A 235 -20.29 5.44 19.43
CA SER A 235 -20.65 6.77 19.92
C SER A 235 -20.10 7.04 21.33
N ARG A 236 -20.19 6.04 22.22
CA ARG A 236 -19.64 6.11 23.57
C ARG A 236 -18.11 6.26 23.55
N LEU A 237 -17.41 5.45 22.77
CA LEU A 237 -15.95 5.49 22.64
C LEU A 237 -15.47 6.83 22.04
N LYS A 238 -16.17 7.37 21.04
CA LYS A 238 -15.88 8.72 20.51
C LYS A 238 -15.95 9.78 21.60
N SER A 239 -17.02 9.79 22.40
CA SER A 239 -17.13 10.73 23.52
C SER A 239 -16.03 10.57 24.57
N GLN A 240 -15.53 9.35 24.78
CA GLN A 240 -14.43 9.07 25.70
C GLN A 240 -13.09 9.57 25.13
N SER A 241 -12.85 9.36 23.83
CA SER A 241 -11.69 9.89 23.12
C SER A 241 -11.63 11.42 23.20
N GLU A 242 -12.74 12.10 22.90
CA GLU A 242 -12.83 13.57 22.97
C GLU A 242 -12.54 14.11 24.38
N LYS A 243 -13.00 13.41 25.42
CA LYS A 243 -12.70 13.79 26.82
C LYS A 243 -11.22 13.64 27.14
N LEU A 244 -10.57 12.59 26.66
CA LEU A 244 -9.14 12.37 26.84
C LEU A 244 -8.32 13.41 26.07
N ASP A 245 -8.73 13.77 24.85
CA ASP A 245 -8.09 14.83 24.06
C ASP A 245 -8.19 16.19 24.76
N GLN A 246 -9.36 16.51 25.33
CA GLN A 246 -9.52 17.72 26.14
C GLN A 246 -8.62 17.73 27.38
N GLU A 247 -8.50 16.61 28.09
CA GLU A 247 -7.64 16.53 29.27
C GLU A 247 -6.15 16.61 28.89
N LYS A 248 -5.76 15.96 27.79
CA LYS A 248 -4.42 16.07 27.22
C LYS A 248 -4.08 17.52 26.89
N GLN A 249 -4.98 18.24 26.23
CA GLN A 249 -4.77 19.66 25.92
C GLN A 249 -4.62 20.48 27.20
N ARG A 250 -5.52 20.31 28.18
CA ARG A 250 -5.42 21.00 29.49
C ARG A 250 -4.10 20.75 30.21
N MET A 251 -3.60 19.51 30.16
CA MET A 251 -2.33 19.15 30.79
C MET A 251 -1.13 19.71 30.02
N THR A 252 -1.22 19.78 28.69
CA THR A 252 -0.22 20.42 27.82
C THR A 252 -0.12 21.91 28.13
N ASP A 253 -1.26 22.61 28.18
CA ASP A 253 -1.30 24.06 28.50
C ASP A 253 -0.67 24.33 29.88
N LYS A 254 -0.97 23.52 30.90
CA LYS A 254 -0.36 23.64 32.24
C LYS A 254 1.15 23.39 32.23
N LEU A 255 1.61 22.43 31.43
CA LEU A 255 3.03 22.13 31.28
C LEU A 255 3.76 23.31 30.62
N GLU A 256 3.17 23.90 29.57
CA GLU A 256 3.69 25.09 28.91
C GLU A 256 3.77 26.28 29.86
N ASP A 257 2.71 26.53 30.63
CA ASP A 257 2.69 27.60 31.65
C ASP A 257 3.79 27.42 32.70
N THR A 258 3.96 26.21 33.23
CA THR A 258 4.99 25.93 34.24
C THR A 258 6.40 25.98 33.66
N SER A 259 6.58 25.51 32.42
CA SER A 259 7.85 25.61 31.69
C SER A 259 8.23 27.07 31.42
N LEU A 260 7.26 27.93 31.08
CA LEU A 260 7.50 29.36 30.87
C LEU A 260 7.92 30.05 32.18
N ARG A 261 7.21 29.78 33.28
CA ARG A 261 7.59 30.29 34.61
C ARG A 261 8.99 29.85 35.02
N LEU A 262 9.33 28.59 34.80
CA LEU A 262 10.67 28.08 35.09
C LEU A 262 11.74 28.79 34.26
N LYS A 263 11.46 29.04 32.97
CA LYS A 263 12.36 29.79 32.09
C LYS A 263 12.59 31.21 32.61
N ASP A 264 11.53 31.91 33.03
CA ASP A 264 11.64 33.27 33.60
C ASP A 264 12.51 33.27 34.87
N GLU A 265 12.34 32.28 35.75
CA GLU A 265 13.19 32.12 36.94
C GLU A 265 14.66 31.84 36.57
N VAL A 266 14.92 30.95 35.60
CA VAL A 266 16.29 30.67 35.12
C VAL A 266 16.93 31.93 34.52
N ASP A 267 16.19 32.71 33.75
CA ASP A 267 16.69 33.96 33.18
C ASP A 267 16.93 35.03 34.26
N LEU A 268 16.13 35.04 35.33
CA LEU A 268 16.36 35.89 36.50
C LEU A 268 17.63 35.47 37.25
N TYR A 269 17.81 34.17 37.53
CA TYR A 269 19.02 33.64 38.16
C TYR A 269 20.27 33.98 37.36
N ARG A 270 20.22 33.84 36.03
CA ARG A 270 21.32 34.22 35.13
C ARG A 270 21.70 35.69 35.28
N LYS A 271 20.70 36.59 35.22
CA LYS A 271 20.91 38.04 35.41
C LYS A 271 21.55 38.36 36.76
N ILE A 272 21.18 37.66 37.83
CA ILE A 272 21.78 37.84 39.16
C ILE A 272 23.23 37.34 39.16
N MET A 273 23.51 36.19 38.57
CA MET A 273 24.89 35.67 38.47
C MET A 273 25.79 36.59 37.66
N ASP A 274 25.31 37.11 36.54
CA ASP A 274 26.06 38.07 35.73
C ASP A 274 26.41 39.31 36.58
N LYS A 275 25.44 39.87 37.32
CA LYS A 275 25.70 41.02 38.21
C LYS A 275 26.72 40.71 39.31
N LEU A 276 26.64 39.54 39.95
CA LEU A 276 27.62 39.13 40.96
C LEU A 276 29.02 38.94 40.37
N TRP A 277 29.11 38.39 39.16
CA TRP A 277 30.37 38.22 38.46
C TRP A 277 31.02 39.59 38.14
N HIS A 278 30.24 40.52 37.58
CA HIS A 278 30.72 41.88 37.30
C HIS A 278 31.16 42.58 38.59
N ASN A 279 30.37 42.52 39.67
CA ASN A 279 30.74 43.14 40.94
C ASN A 279 32.03 42.56 41.53
N ARG A 280 32.21 41.24 41.48
CA ARG A 280 33.46 40.59 41.91
C ARG A 280 34.65 41.06 41.08
N HIS A 281 34.48 41.18 39.77
CA HIS A 281 35.53 41.60 38.86
C HIS A 281 35.92 43.08 39.08
N GLU A 282 34.94 43.97 39.25
CA GLU A 282 35.21 45.37 39.57
C GLU A 282 35.88 45.52 40.93
N PHE A 283 35.43 44.78 41.96
CA PHE A 283 36.11 44.76 43.26
C PHE A 283 37.56 44.26 43.16
N GLN A 284 37.82 43.26 42.31
CA GLN A 284 39.17 42.75 42.09
C GLN A 284 40.06 43.80 41.39
N LYS A 285 39.54 44.52 40.39
CA LYS A 285 40.26 45.64 39.76
C LYS A 285 40.57 46.76 40.75
N GLU A 286 39.59 47.16 41.56
CA GLU A 286 39.79 48.20 42.59
C GLU A 286 40.86 47.78 43.60
N LYS A 287 40.84 46.50 44.00
CA LYS A 287 41.87 45.92 44.88
C LYS A 287 43.25 45.96 44.23
N GLU A 288 43.38 45.62 42.96
CA GLU A 288 44.63 45.70 42.20
C GLU A 288 45.13 47.14 42.09
N ALA A 289 44.27 48.10 41.73
CA ALA A 289 44.62 49.51 41.66
C ALA A 289 45.04 50.10 43.02
N MET A 290 44.35 49.72 44.11
CA MET A 290 44.74 50.12 45.46
C MET A 290 46.09 49.51 45.87
N GLN A 291 46.37 48.26 45.46
CA GLN A 291 47.65 47.62 45.71
C GLN A 291 48.78 48.32 44.94
N GLU A 292 48.56 48.70 43.68
CA GLU A 292 49.50 49.51 42.89
C GLU A 292 49.82 50.83 43.59
N LEU A 293 48.81 51.56 44.08
CA LEU A 293 49.00 52.80 44.83
C LEU A 293 49.81 52.58 46.12
N ILE A 294 49.55 51.49 46.86
CA ILE A 294 50.33 51.14 48.04
C ILE A 294 51.79 50.92 47.66
N ASP A 295 52.06 50.25 46.54
CA ASP A 295 53.42 49.97 46.09
C ASP A 295 54.12 51.21 45.51
N ASP A 296 53.39 52.16 44.89
CA ASP A 296 53.90 53.49 44.55
C ASP A 296 54.31 54.28 45.81
N LEU A 297 53.43 54.34 46.82
CA LEU A 297 53.71 55.04 48.07
C LEU A 297 54.88 54.40 48.83
N ARG A 298 55.00 53.07 48.82
CA ARG A 298 56.16 52.36 49.38
C ARG A 298 57.45 52.75 48.68
N ARG A 299 57.45 52.77 47.35
CA ARG A 299 58.61 53.23 46.55
C ARG A 299 58.98 54.68 46.88
N GLU A 300 58.00 55.57 46.98
CA GLU A 300 58.25 56.98 47.34
C GLU A 300 58.81 57.11 48.77
N LEU A 301 58.28 56.36 49.73
CA LEU A 301 58.82 56.30 51.10
C LEU A 301 60.26 55.81 51.12
N GLU A 302 60.60 54.77 50.37
CA GLU A 302 61.97 54.27 50.22
C GLU A 302 62.89 55.33 49.60
N HIS A 303 62.44 56.02 48.54
CA HIS A 303 63.18 57.12 47.92
C HIS A 303 63.44 58.27 48.90
N LEU A 304 62.42 58.68 49.66
CA LEU A 304 62.54 59.75 50.65
C LEU A 304 63.48 59.36 51.80
N GLN A 305 63.45 58.09 52.24
CA GLN A 305 64.39 57.57 53.24
C GLN A 305 65.84 57.62 52.74
N LEU A 306 66.09 57.19 51.49
CA LEU A 306 67.41 57.28 50.86
C LEU A 306 67.88 58.73 50.71
N PHE A 307 67.02 59.62 50.24
CA PHE A 307 67.32 61.04 50.09
C PHE A 307 67.64 61.70 51.44
N LYS A 308 66.87 61.40 52.48
CA LYS A 308 67.14 61.88 53.85
C LYS A 308 68.50 61.42 54.34
N LEU A 309 68.85 60.15 54.11
CA LEU A 309 70.16 59.60 54.48
C LEU A 309 71.30 60.31 53.74
N GLU A 310 71.11 60.64 52.46
CA GLU A 310 72.09 61.39 51.66
C GLU A 310 72.27 62.84 52.14
N MET A 311 71.18 63.50 52.56
CA MET A 311 71.19 64.88 53.06
C MET A 311 71.72 65.03 54.50
N GLU A 312 71.37 64.11 55.41
CA GLU A 312 71.90 64.10 56.79
C GLU A 312 73.40 63.77 56.82
N HIS A 313 73.92 63.17 55.74
CA HIS A 313 75.30 62.74 55.60
C HIS A 313 75.87 63.08 54.21
N PRO A 314 76.05 64.37 53.84
CA PRO A 314 76.69 64.73 52.58
C PRO A 314 78.14 64.24 52.63
N GLY A 315 78.41 63.11 51.98
CA GLY A 315 79.73 62.45 51.98
C GLY A 315 79.97 61.37 53.05
N LYS A 316 79.02 61.05 53.94
CA LYS A 316 79.18 59.98 54.96
C LYS A 316 78.54 58.63 54.59
N GLY A 317 77.99 58.51 53.38
CA GLY A 317 77.58 57.24 52.77
C GLY A 317 78.71 56.50 52.03
N LYS A 318 79.96 56.98 52.07
CA LYS A 318 81.08 56.29 51.43
C LYS A 318 81.55 55.03 52.18
N GLY A 319 81.23 54.84 53.46
CA GLY A 319 81.75 53.69 54.22
C GLY A 319 81.24 52.32 53.74
N LEU A 320 79.93 52.19 53.48
CA LEU A 320 79.34 50.95 52.96
C LEU A 320 79.46 50.85 51.44
N SER A 321 79.49 51.97 50.72
CA SER A 321 79.77 51.99 49.28
C SER A 321 81.24 51.65 48.99
N GLU A 322 82.20 52.13 49.77
CA GLU A 322 83.62 51.73 49.69
C GLU A 322 83.82 50.32 50.21
N TYR A 323 83.11 49.86 51.25
CA TYR A 323 83.21 48.46 51.70
C TYR A 323 82.58 47.48 50.71
N ASN A 324 81.42 47.80 50.14
CA ASN A 324 80.82 47.03 49.05
C ASN A 324 81.63 47.15 47.76
N ALA A 325 82.21 48.32 47.45
CA ALA A 325 83.11 48.47 46.32
C ALA A 325 84.38 47.67 46.51
N LYS A 326 84.93 47.59 47.74
CA LYS A 326 86.13 46.79 48.05
C LYS A 326 85.83 45.29 48.08
N ASN A 327 84.66 44.87 48.56
CA ASN A 327 84.20 43.48 48.45
C ASN A 327 83.91 43.10 46.99
N ARG A 328 83.29 44.00 46.22
CA ARG A 328 83.04 43.80 44.79
C ARG A 328 84.33 43.85 43.98
N GLU A 329 85.29 44.68 44.38
CA GLU A 329 86.64 44.74 43.80
C GLU A 329 87.37 43.44 44.07
N THR A 330 87.39 42.94 45.31
CA THR A 330 88.02 41.65 45.63
C THR A 330 87.30 40.46 44.97
N GLU A 331 85.98 40.48 44.86
CA GLU A 331 85.20 39.49 44.10
C GLU A 331 85.51 39.55 42.61
N MET A 332 85.57 40.76 42.02
CA MET A 332 85.98 40.94 40.63
C MET A 332 87.45 40.59 40.41
N GLU A 333 88.34 40.81 41.38
CA GLU A 333 89.74 40.37 41.30
C GLU A 333 89.84 38.84 41.34
N LEU A 334 89.05 38.18 42.19
CA LEU A 334 88.94 36.73 42.23
C LEU A 334 88.36 36.18 40.93
N GLU A 335 87.32 36.81 40.39
CA GLU A 335 86.70 36.41 39.13
C GLU A 335 87.63 36.68 37.94
N VAL A 336 88.36 37.79 37.92
CA VAL A 336 89.41 38.05 36.93
C VAL A 336 90.52 37.02 37.06
N ARG A 337 90.90 36.62 38.28
CA ARG A 337 91.91 35.56 38.49
C ARG A 337 91.39 34.21 37.99
N ARG A 338 90.14 33.86 38.28
CA ARG A 338 89.46 32.65 37.82
C ARG A 338 89.33 32.64 36.30
N LEU A 339 88.83 33.72 35.70
CA LEU A 339 88.71 33.92 34.26
C LEU A 339 90.06 33.92 33.57
N LYS A 340 91.13 34.46 34.19
CA LYS A 340 92.50 34.33 33.66
C LYS A 340 92.97 32.88 33.68
N GLN A 341 92.69 32.14 34.73
CA GLN A 341 93.02 30.72 34.84
C GLN A 341 92.22 29.88 33.84
N GLU A 342 90.94 30.19 33.66
CA GLU A 342 90.06 29.56 32.68
C GLU A 342 90.46 29.94 31.25
N ASN A 343 90.82 31.20 30.99
CA ASN A 343 91.39 31.60 29.70
C ASN A 343 92.69 30.86 29.40
N PHE A 344 93.56 30.71 30.40
CA PHE A 344 94.78 29.93 30.24
C PHE A 344 94.46 28.48 29.87
N LYS A 345 93.53 27.84 30.59
CA LYS A 345 93.06 26.48 30.27
C LYS A 345 92.39 26.38 28.90
N LEU A 346 91.56 27.35 28.53
CA LEU A 346 90.89 27.39 27.23
C LEU A 346 91.89 27.62 26.11
N ARG A 347 92.95 28.42 26.32
CA ARG A 347 94.06 28.56 25.37
C ARG A 347 94.82 27.25 25.23
N ASP A 348 95.15 26.57 26.33
CA ASP A 348 95.81 25.27 26.32
C ASP A 348 94.96 24.23 25.55
N GLN A 349 93.66 24.18 25.83
CA GLN A 349 92.70 23.36 25.08
C GLN A 349 92.57 23.78 23.62
N ASN A 350 92.63 25.07 23.32
CA ASN A 350 92.59 25.57 21.94
C ASN A 350 93.86 25.16 21.20
N ASP A 351 95.02 25.23 21.84
CA ASP A 351 96.30 24.78 21.29
C ASP A 351 96.27 23.26 21.05
N ASP A 352 95.72 22.48 21.99
CA ASP A 352 95.49 21.04 21.82
C ASP A 352 94.51 20.73 20.67
N LEU A 353 93.39 21.45 20.59
CA LEU A 353 92.41 21.29 19.51
C LEU A 353 92.99 21.75 18.17
N ASN A 354 93.77 22.81 18.13
CA ASN A 354 94.48 23.24 16.93
C ASN A 354 95.50 22.18 16.51
N ALA A 355 96.22 21.56 17.44
CA ALA A 355 97.11 20.43 17.16
C ALA A 355 96.32 19.22 16.64
N GLN A 356 95.13 18.94 17.18
CA GLN A 356 94.23 17.91 16.66
C GLN A 356 93.70 18.23 15.26
N ILE A 357 93.25 19.48 15.01
CA ILE A 357 92.81 19.94 13.69
C ILE A 357 93.95 19.80 12.70
N LEU A 358 95.16 20.26 13.02
CA LEU A 358 96.33 20.08 12.15
C LEU A 358 96.59 18.59 11.86
N SER A 359 96.48 17.73 12.87
CA SER A 359 96.65 16.29 12.71
C SER A 359 95.56 15.67 11.81
N LEU A 360 94.30 16.08 11.99
CA LEU A 360 93.18 15.64 11.17
C LEU A 360 93.26 16.19 9.76
N SER A 361 93.58 17.48 9.57
CA SER A 361 93.79 18.08 8.26
C SER A 361 94.97 17.44 7.53
N LEU A 362 96.04 17.04 8.22
CA LEU A 362 97.12 16.26 7.62
C LEU A 362 96.64 14.85 7.23
N TYR A 363 95.82 14.21 8.05
CA TYR A 363 95.23 12.90 7.75
C TYR A 363 94.22 12.97 6.58
N GLU A 364 93.37 13.98 6.54
CA GLU A 364 92.43 14.27 5.45
C GLU A 364 93.17 14.67 4.18
N ALA A 365 94.20 15.49 4.25
CA ALA A 365 95.06 15.79 3.11
C ALA A 365 95.71 14.50 2.58
N LYS A 366 96.25 13.64 3.46
CA LYS A 366 96.77 12.32 3.09
C LYS A 366 95.69 11.45 2.44
N ASN A 367 94.47 11.44 2.98
CA ASN A 367 93.33 10.73 2.42
C ASN A 367 92.89 11.28 1.06
N LEU A 368 92.93 12.60 0.86
CA LEU A 368 92.63 13.28 -0.40
C LEU A 368 93.68 12.95 -1.47
N PHE A 369 94.96 12.89 -1.11
CA PHE A 369 96.00 12.38 -2.02
C PHE A 369 95.74 10.92 -2.42
N SER A 370 95.19 10.08 -1.54
CA SER A 370 94.76 8.72 -1.90
C SER A 370 93.38 8.62 -2.60
N CYS A 371 92.56 9.66 -2.60
CA CYS A 371 91.27 9.74 -3.32
C CYS A 371 91.39 10.31 -4.75
N HIS A 372 92.61 10.51 -5.25
CA HIS A 372 92.91 11.02 -6.60
C HIS A 372 92.19 10.25 -7.74
N THR A 373 91.84 8.98 -7.54
CA THR A 373 91.10 8.17 -8.53
C THR A 373 89.60 8.50 -8.62
N LYS A 374 88.98 9.12 -7.61
CA LYS A 374 87.54 9.49 -7.65
C LYS A 374 87.29 10.88 -8.23
N ALA A 375 88.26 11.79 -8.15
CA ALA A 375 88.16 13.13 -8.75
C ALA A 375 88.27 13.11 -10.30
N GLN A 376 88.95 12.11 -10.88
CA GLN A 376 88.95 11.92 -12.34
C GLN A 376 87.59 11.49 -12.91
N CYS A 377 86.77 10.75 -12.14
CA CYS A 377 85.45 10.29 -12.61
C CYS A 377 84.43 11.42 -12.73
N LEU A 378 84.46 12.42 -11.84
CA LEU A 378 83.50 13.53 -11.87
C LEU A 378 83.81 14.55 -12.98
N ALA A 379 85.09 14.79 -13.28
CA ALA A 379 85.49 15.67 -14.39
C ALA A 379 85.10 15.09 -15.76
N ALA A 380 85.21 13.77 -15.94
CA ALA A 380 84.80 13.09 -17.17
C ALA A 380 83.27 13.08 -17.39
N GLU A 381 82.47 13.26 -16.33
CA GLU A 381 81.01 13.29 -16.40
C GLU A 381 80.49 14.69 -16.79
N ILE A 382 81.16 15.76 -16.32
CA ILE A 382 80.86 17.16 -16.66
C ILE A 382 81.20 17.46 -18.14
N ASP A 383 82.34 16.96 -18.64
CA ASP A 383 82.73 17.15 -20.04
C ASP A 383 81.79 16.42 -21.03
N ASN A 384 81.17 15.31 -20.61
CA ASN A 384 80.19 14.61 -21.45
C ASN A 384 78.82 15.31 -21.47
N ALA A 385 78.37 15.88 -20.34
CA ALA A 385 77.11 16.62 -20.27
C ALA A 385 77.12 17.90 -21.15
N SER A 386 78.23 18.63 -21.17
CA SER A 386 78.37 19.83 -22.01
C SER A 386 78.36 19.53 -23.52
N ARG A 387 78.63 18.29 -23.94
CA ARG A 387 78.66 17.89 -25.35
C ARG A 387 77.26 17.59 -25.91
N ASP A 388 76.36 17.07 -25.07
CA ASP A 388 75.00 16.71 -25.48
C ASP A 388 74.09 17.94 -25.60
N GLU A 389 74.30 18.99 -24.80
CA GLU A 389 73.55 20.25 -24.92
C GLU A 389 73.84 20.98 -26.25
N VAL A 390 75.09 20.97 -26.71
CA VAL A 390 75.49 21.61 -27.98
C VAL A 390 74.88 20.89 -29.19
N GLN A 391 74.76 19.55 -29.16
CA GLN A 391 74.11 18.81 -30.26
C GLN A 391 72.61 19.14 -30.38
N GLN A 392 71.94 19.39 -29.26
CA GLN A 392 70.52 19.74 -29.24
C GLN A 392 70.25 21.13 -29.85
N GLU A 393 71.15 22.10 -29.66
CA GLU A 393 71.04 23.43 -30.26
C GLU A 393 71.22 23.42 -31.79
N GLU A 394 72.14 22.60 -32.31
CA GLU A 394 72.40 22.52 -33.76
C GLU A 394 71.21 21.93 -34.54
N ILE A 395 70.52 20.93 -33.97
CA ILE A 395 69.29 20.35 -34.55
C ILE A 395 68.16 21.39 -34.58
N ASN A 396 67.99 22.15 -33.49
CA ASN A 396 66.99 23.21 -33.42
C ASN A 396 67.25 24.34 -34.42
N LEU A 397 68.52 24.72 -34.63
CA LEU A 397 68.88 25.72 -35.64
C LEU A 397 68.54 25.24 -37.06
N ARG A 398 68.84 23.97 -37.38
CA ARG A 398 68.47 23.37 -38.68
C ARG A 398 66.96 23.32 -38.89
N LEU A 399 66.18 22.98 -37.85
CA LEU A 399 64.71 22.99 -37.92
C LEU A 399 64.15 24.38 -38.19
N ARG A 400 64.69 25.43 -37.53
CA ARG A 400 64.29 26.83 -37.80
C ARG A 400 64.60 27.24 -39.24
N GLN A 401 65.80 26.96 -39.73
CA GLN A 401 66.18 27.27 -41.12
C GLN A 401 65.32 26.51 -42.15
N TYR A 402 64.91 25.28 -41.83
CA TYR A 402 64.01 24.50 -42.68
C TYR A 402 62.61 25.11 -42.70
N MET A 403 62.07 25.53 -41.55
CA MET A 403 60.79 26.24 -41.50
C MET A 403 60.83 27.56 -42.28
N ASP A 404 61.88 28.36 -42.12
CA ASP A 404 62.01 29.64 -42.84
C ASP A 404 62.02 29.45 -44.37
N LYS A 405 62.67 28.39 -44.87
CA LYS A 405 62.65 28.05 -46.31
C LYS A 405 61.26 27.68 -46.79
N ILE A 406 60.48 26.95 -45.99
CA ILE A 406 59.09 26.61 -46.33
C ILE A 406 58.21 27.87 -46.32
N ILE A 407 58.33 28.72 -45.30
CA ILE A 407 57.55 29.96 -45.21
C ILE A 407 57.86 30.88 -46.40
N LEU A 408 59.14 31.04 -46.76
CA LEU A 408 59.54 31.82 -47.93
C LEU A 408 58.97 31.22 -49.23
N ALA A 409 59.02 29.90 -49.41
CA ALA A 409 58.46 29.24 -50.59
C ALA A 409 56.92 29.39 -50.68
N ILE A 410 56.21 29.41 -49.55
CA ILE A 410 54.76 29.65 -49.52
C ILE A 410 54.45 31.11 -49.86
N LEU A 411 55.22 32.07 -49.32
CA LEU A 411 55.09 33.50 -49.65
C LEU A 411 55.26 33.77 -51.15
N ASP A 412 56.17 33.06 -51.83
CA ASP A 412 56.53 33.32 -53.24
C ASP A 412 55.57 32.66 -54.26
N HIS A 413 54.96 31.52 -53.93
CA HIS A 413 54.12 30.77 -54.87
C HIS A 413 52.62 30.90 -54.67
N ASN A 414 52.14 31.07 -53.42
CA ASN A 414 50.71 31.27 -53.16
C ASN A 414 50.48 31.83 -51.74
N PRO A 415 50.62 33.15 -51.54
CA PRO A 415 50.57 33.77 -50.21
C PRO A 415 49.21 33.61 -49.51
N SER A 416 48.15 33.26 -50.24
CA SER A 416 46.82 32.94 -49.68
C SER A 416 46.80 31.74 -48.71
N ILE A 417 47.82 30.87 -48.73
CA ILE A 417 47.98 29.77 -47.77
C ILE A 417 48.39 30.27 -46.38
N LEU A 418 49.03 31.44 -46.29
CA LEU A 418 49.38 32.10 -45.03
C LEU A 418 48.31 33.10 -44.56
N GLU A 419 47.25 33.33 -45.35
CA GLU A 419 46.10 34.11 -44.92
C GLU A 419 45.23 33.30 -43.96
N ILE A 420 45.34 33.65 -42.68
CA ILE A 420 44.39 33.21 -41.66
C ILE A 420 43.06 33.91 -41.98
N LYS A 421 42.11 33.21 -42.60
CA LYS A 421 40.74 33.70 -42.73
C LYS A 421 40.11 33.75 -41.33
N ASN A 422 39.77 34.96 -40.89
CA ASN A 422 38.90 35.19 -39.74
C ASN A 422 37.42 35.05 -40.14
#